data_AF-A0A367CDG2-F1
#
_entry.id   AF-A0A367CDG2-F1
#
_cell.length_a   1.000
_cell.length_b   1.000
_cell.length_c   1.000
_cell.angle_alpha   90.00
_cell.angle_beta   90.00
_cell.angle_gamma   90.00
#
_symmetry.space_group_name_H-M   'P 1'
#
loop_
_entity.id
_entity.type
_entity.pdbx_description
1 polymer ?
#
loop_
_entity_poly.entity_id
_entity_poly.type
_entity_poly.pdbx_seq_one_letter_code
_entity_poly.pdbx_strand_id
1 'polypeptide(L)' 'MLSIFICEDNTIHRRTIEGYIQNYLLIEELDMTIELSTDDPYEIISYLEKTPSIMAFIF' A
#
# COMPACT_ATOMS: atom_id res chain seq x y z
N MET A 1 7.83 8.73 7.69
CA MET A 1 6.70 8.21 6.91
C MET A 1 7.14 7.08 5.99
N LEU A 2 6.72 5.86 6.32
CA LEU A 2 6.88 4.68 5.47
C LEU A 2 5.70 4.58 4.51
N SER A 3 5.96 4.30 3.24
CA SER A 3 4.92 4.13 2.22
C SER A 3 4.56 2.66 2.06
N ILE A 4 3.26 2.37 2.03
CA ILE A 4 2.69 1.04 1.82
C ILE A 4 2.06 1.01 0.42
N PHE A 5 2.38 -0.04 -0.33
CA PHE A 5 1.82 -0.31 -1.65
C PHE A 5 1.12 -1.66 -1.62
N ILE A 6 -0.11 -1.72 -2.14
CA ILE A 6 -0.92 -2.93 -2.21
C ILE A 6 -1.16 -3.28 -3.68
N CYS A 7 -0.85 -4.51 -4.07
CA CYS A 7 -1.03 -5.03 -5.43
C CYS A 7 -1.81 -6.35 -5.38
N GLU A 8 -3.14 -6.28 -5.47
CA GLU A 8 -4.01 -7.46 -5.37
C GLU A 8 -5.02 -7.41 -6.51
N ASP A 9 -5.13 -8.48 -7.31
CA ASP A 9 -5.96 -8.54 -8.51
C ASP A 9 -7.47 -8.58 -8.17
N ASN A 10 -7.82 -9.17 -7.03
CA ASN A 10 -9.19 -9.23 -6.55
C ASN A 10 -9.58 -7.98 -5.75
N THR A 11 -10.53 -7.20 -6.27
CA THR A 11 -11.00 -5.96 -5.61
C THR A 11 -11.54 -6.16 -4.19
N ILE A 12 -12.19 -7.30 -3.91
CA ILE A 12 -12.73 -7.59 -2.56
C ILE A 12 -11.59 -7.86 -1.59
N HIS A 13 -10.61 -8.68 -1.98
CA HIS A 13 -9.42 -8.92 -1.16
C HIS A 13 -8.61 -7.64 -0.96
N ARG A 14 -8.38 -6.88 -2.02
CA ARG A 14 -7.64 -5.61 -1.98
C ARG A 14 -8.22 -4.65 -0.95
N ARG A 15 -9.54 -4.42 -0.99
CA ARG A 15 -10.24 -3.58 0.00
C ARG A 15 -10.18 -4.13 1.41
N THR A 16 -10.21 -5.46 1.55
CA THR A 16 -10.12 -6.12 2.85
C THR A 16 -8.74 -5.92 3.48
N ILE A 17 -7.68 -6.13 2.70
CA ILE A 17 -6.29 -5.90 3.09
C ILE A 17 -6.09 -4.43 3.43
N GLU A 18 -6.56 -3.51 2.59
CA GLU A 18 -6.49 -2.07 2.81
C GLU A 18 -7.13 -1.68 4.15
N GLY A 19 -8.33 -2.20 4.44
CA GLY A 19 -9.01 -1.97 5.72
C GLY A 19 -8.26 -2.53 6.93
N TYR A 20 -7.67 -3.73 6.83
CA TYR A 20 -6.87 -4.29 7.92
C TYR A 20 -5.62 -3.46 8.20
N ILE A 21 -4.91 -3.03 7.15
CA ILE A 21 -3.73 -2.18 7.28
C ILE A 21 -4.13 -0.84 7.91
N GLN A 22 -5.16 -0.16 7.40
CA GLN A 22 -5.64 1.12 7.96
C GLN A 22 -5.98 1.01 9.45
N ASN A 23 -6.70 -0.04 9.84
CA ASN A 23 -7.06 -0.27 11.23
C ASN A 23 -5.82 -0.52 12.10
N TYR A 24 -4.87 -1.34 11.63
CA TYR A 24 -3.65 -1.63 12.38
C TYR A 24 -2.78 -0.38 12.55
N LEU A 25 -2.61 0.42 11.51
CA LEU A 25 -1.88 1.69 11.58
C LEU A 25 -2.49 2.65 12.59
N LEU A 26 -3.83 2.72 12.66
CA LEU A 26 -4.54 3.56 13.62
C LEU A 26 -4.38 3.04 15.07
N ILE A 27 -4.53 1.74 15.30
CA ILE A 27 -4.43 1.13 16.63
C ILE A 27 -3.03 1.29 17.21
N GLU A 28 -2.00 1.13 16.38
CA GLU A 28 -0.60 1.15 16.79
C GLU A 28 0.05 2.54 16.64
N GLU A 29 -0.71 3.56 16.21
CA GLU A 29 -0.24 4.94 15.97
C GLU A 29 1.01 5.01 15.08
N LEU A 30 1.07 4.20 14.03
CA LEU A 30 2.25 4.05 13.17
C LEU A 30 2.32 5.17 12.12
N ASP A 31 3.50 5.79 11.96
CA ASP A 31 3.78 6.81 10.94
C ASP A 31 4.01 6.17 9.54
N MET A 32 2.97 5.53 9.03
CA MET A 32 2.95 4.92 7.69
C MET A 32 1.65 5.25 6.95
N THR A 33 1.71 5.24 5.63
CA THR A 33 0.58 5.61 4.77
C THR A 33 0.47 4.65 3.59
N ILE A 34 -0.76 4.24 3.25
CA ILE A 34 -1.04 3.53 2.00
C ILE A 34 -1.03 4.56 0.87
N GLU A 35 0.00 4.54 0.05
CA GLU A 35 0.18 5.51 -1.06
C GLU A 35 -0.51 5.04 -2.35
N LEU A 36 -0.56 3.72 -2.58
CA LEU A 36 -1.20 3.14 -3.76
C LEU A 36 -1.77 1.75 -3.45
N SER A 37 -3.00 1.52 -3.92
CA SER A 37 -3.73 0.25 -3.81
C SER A 37 -4.31 -0.05 -5.20
N THR A 38 -3.70 -0.97 -5.93
CA THR A 38 -3.97 -1.22 -7.35
C THR A 38 -4.01 -2.73 -7.64
N ASP A 39 -4.55 -3.11 -8.79
CA ASP A 39 -4.40 -4.46 -9.37
C ASP A 39 -3.30 -4.52 -10.44
N ASP A 40 -2.78 -3.37 -10.86
CA ASP A 40 -1.74 -3.29 -11.88
C ASP A 40 -0.35 -3.03 -11.25
N PRO A 41 0.58 -4.02 -11.28
CA PRO A 41 1.92 -3.84 -10.76
C PRO A 41 2.72 -2.74 -11.49
N TYR A 42 2.38 -2.42 -12.75
CA TYR A 42 3.07 -1.37 -13.50
C TYR A 42 2.74 0.04 -12.98
N GLU A 43 1.58 0.24 -12.34
CA GLU A 43 1.27 1.51 -11.68
C GLU A 43 2.20 1.75 -10.48
N ILE A 44 2.51 0.70 -9.71
CA ILE A 44 3.47 0.77 -8.60
C ILE A 44 4.86 1.11 -9.13
N ILE A 45 5.33 0.42 -10.17
CA ILE A 45 6.64 0.70 -10.78
C ILE A 45 6.70 2.15 -11.28
N SER A 46 5.66 2.59 -11.99
CA SER A 46 5.56 3.97 -12.50
C SER A 46 5.54 5.02 -11.40
N TYR A 47 4.96 4.70 -10.24
CA TYR A 47 4.99 5.57 -9.06
C TYR A 47 6.41 5.63 -8.48
N LEU A 48 7.04 4.48 -8.27
CA LEU A 48 8.39 4.38 -7.67
C LEU A 48 9.46 5.06 -8.53
N GLU A 49 9.36 4.98 -9.85
CA GLU A 49 10.27 5.69 -10.76
C GLU A 49 10.20 7.21 -10.60
N LYS A 50 9.05 7.74 -10.16
CA LYS A 50 8.83 9.17 -9.95
C LYS A 50 9.19 9.62 -8.53
N THR A 51 9.47 8.71 -7.59
CA THR A 51 9.65 9.03 -6.18
C THR A 51 10.72 8.15 -5.52
N PRO A 52 11.92 8.68 -5.25
CA PRO A 52 12.97 7.91 -4.60
C PRO A 52 12.89 8.06 -3.07
N SER A 53 12.10 7.25 -2.35
CA SER A 53 12.27 6.97 -0.90
C SER A 53 11.25 5.99 -0.27
N ILE A 54 11.79 4.89 0.28
CA ILE A 54 11.41 4.01 1.42
C ILE A 54 10.08 3.20 1.36
N MET A 55 10.23 1.90 1.67
CA MET A 55 9.52 0.72 1.15
C MET A 55 8.75 -0.06 2.23
N ALA A 56 7.55 -0.55 1.89
CA ALA A 56 6.90 -1.73 2.48
C ALA A 56 6.01 -2.44 1.44
N PHE A 57 6.17 -3.76 1.30
CA PHE A 57 5.48 -4.62 0.33
C PHE A 57 4.51 -5.57 1.05
N ILE A 58 3.25 -5.62 0.60
CA ILE A 58 2.32 -6.71 0.91
C ILE A 58 1.63 -7.10 -0.41
N PHE A 59 1.79 -8.38 -0.78
CA PHE A 59 1.10 -9.03 -1.91
C PHE A 59 -0.37 -9.24 -1.54
#